data_AF-A0A5B9G547-F1
#
_entry.id   AF-A0A5B9G547-F1
#
_cell.length_a   1.000
_cell.length_b   1.000
_cell.length_c   1.000
_cell.angle_alpha   90.00
_cell.angle_beta   90.00
_cell.angle_gamma   90.00
#
_symmetry.space_group_name_H-M   'P 1'
#
loop_
_entity.id
_entity.type
_entity.pdbx_description
1 polymer ?
#
loop_
_entity_poly.entity_id
_entity_poly.type
_entity_poly.pdbx_seq_one_letter_code
_entity_poly.pdbx_strand_id
1 'polypeptide(L)'
;MTDQSTPPRARRRSLIELLSDVPRLVSELVTAEIEQLKAEMTAKLKALGIGGGLIAAAAVVLLFMVGVLLTAAVLALALVMPGWAAALIVAGVLLIVAAILGWIGYTKLKSGIPPMPEATIESVKRDVDVVRGIRRPWSS
;
A
#
# COMPACT_ATOMS: atom_id res chain seq x y z
N MET A 1 -78.76 5.90 36.35
CA MET A 1 -78.13 5.50 35.09
C MET A 1 -76.87 6.36 34.92
N THR A 2 -75.67 5.88 35.30
CA THR A 2 -74.61 5.32 34.41
C THR A 2 -74.35 6.23 33.20
N ASP A 3 -73.17 6.85 33.08
CA ASP A 3 -72.05 6.18 32.40
C ASP A 3 -70.66 6.76 32.77
N GLN A 4 -69.68 5.88 32.98
CA GLN A 4 -68.27 6.18 33.19
C GLN A 4 -67.52 6.01 31.85
N SER A 5 -67.14 7.11 31.21
CA SER A 5 -66.25 7.08 30.03
C SER A 5 -64.80 6.85 30.47
N THR A 6 -64.37 5.60 30.39
CA THR A 6 -62.98 5.17 30.60
C THR A 6 -62.11 5.73 29.46
N PRO A 7 -61.01 6.45 29.74
CA PRO A 7 -60.11 6.91 28.68
C PRO A 7 -59.40 5.72 28.02
N PRO A 8 -59.21 5.73 26.70
CA PRO A 8 -58.56 4.64 25.98
C PRO A 8 -57.12 4.44 26.47
N ARG A 9 -56.71 3.17 26.63
CA ARG A 9 -55.36 2.71 27.02
C ARG A 9 -54.32 3.05 25.93
N ALA A 10 -54.06 4.33 25.67
CA ALA A 10 -53.03 4.79 24.73
C ALA A 10 -51.60 4.76 25.31
N ARG A 11 -51.40 4.22 26.51
CA ARG A 11 -50.12 4.30 27.25
C ARG A 11 -49.32 2.99 27.32
N ARG A 12 -49.73 1.93 26.62
CA ARG A 12 -48.94 0.67 26.51
C ARG A 12 -48.45 0.36 25.10
N ARG A 13 -48.44 1.37 24.24
CA ARG A 13 -47.65 1.37 23.00
C ARG A 13 -46.25 1.98 23.24
N SER A 14 -45.73 1.86 24.47
CA SER A 14 -44.91 2.93 25.08
C SER A 14 -43.53 2.55 25.60
N LEU A 15 -43.13 1.29 25.60
CA LEU A 15 -41.77 0.88 25.99
C LEU A 15 -41.34 -0.37 25.21
N ILE A 16 -42.28 -1.31 25.00
CA ILE A 16 -42.06 -2.51 24.20
C ILE A 16 -41.83 -2.14 22.71
N GLU A 17 -42.51 -1.11 22.20
CA GLU A 17 -42.32 -0.65 20.82
C GLU A 17 -40.99 0.12 20.63
N LEU A 18 -40.57 0.92 21.61
CA LEU A 18 -39.25 1.57 21.61
C LEU A 18 -38.10 0.54 21.68
N LEU A 19 -38.26 -0.50 22.50
CA LEU A 19 -37.30 -1.60 22.58
C LEU A 19 -37.22 -2.43 21.29
N SER A 20 -38.33 -2.56 20.55
CA SER A 20 -38.31 -3.21 19.23
C SER A 20 -37.64 -2.37 18.14
N ASP A 21 -37.50 -1.06 18.34
CA ASP A 21 -36.86 -0.14 17.39
C ASP A 21 -35.35 0.04 17.64
N VAL A 22 -34.85 -0.24 18.85
CA VAL A 22 -33.41 -0.18 19.19
C VAL A 22 -32.53 -0.97 18.20
N PRO A 23 -32.85 -2.22 17.81
CA PRO A 23 -32.06 -2.96 16.83
C PRO A 23 -31.98 -2.26 15.47
N ARG A 24 -33.06 -1.59 15.05
CA ARG A 24 -33.11 -0.83 13.80
C ARG A 24 -32.21 0.40 13.90
N LEU A 25 -32.31 1.17 14.98
CA LEU A 25 -31.48 2.35 15.22
C LEU A 25 -29.98 2.00 15.30
N VAL A 26 -29.64 0.89 15.96
CA VAL A 26 -28.26 0.39 16.02
C VAL A 26 -27.78 -0.01 14.61
N SER A 27 -28.61 -0.69 13.83
CA SER A 27 -28.27 -1.05 12.44
C SER A 27 -28.08 0.19 11.55
N GLU A 28 -28.91 1.22 11.71
CA GLU A 28 -28.80 2.48 10.99
C GLU A 28 -27.52 3.24 11.36
N LEU A 29 -27.19 3.31 12.65
CA LEU A 29 -25.97 3.94 13.13
C LEU A 29 -24.72 3.23 12.60
N VAL A 30 -24.69 1.90 12.67
CA VAL A 30 -23.58 1.10 12.13
C VAL A 30 -23.43 1.31 10.63
N THR A 31 -24.54 1.37 9.89
CA THR A 31 -24.51 1.64 8.45
C THR A 31 -23.97 3.04 8.16
N ALA A 32 -24.40 4.04 8.91
CA ALA A 32 -23.92 5.42 8.79
C ALA A 32 -22.41 5.55 9.11
N GLU A 33 -21.93 4.90 10.16
CA GLU A 33 -20.52 4.87 10.54
C GLU A 33 -19.66 4.23 9.43
N ILE A 34 -20.14 3.13 8.84
CA ILE A 34 -19.49 2.46 7.71
C ILE A 34 -19.46 3.36 6.47
N GLU A 35 -20.54 4.07 6.17
CA GLU A 35 -20.60 5.00 5.04
C GLU A 35 -19.62 6.18 5.23
N GLN A 36 -19.56 6.74 6.44
CA GLN A 36 -18.60 7.79 6.78
C GLN A 36 -17.16 7.29 6.67
N LEU A 37 -16.86 6.12 7.24
CA LEU A 37 -15.54 5.51 7.16
C LEU A 37 -15.16 5.25 5.69
N LYS A 38 -16.09 4.76 4.87
CA LYS A 38 -15.88 4.55 3.44
C LYS A 38 -15.59 5.87 2.71
N ALA A 39 -16.32 6.94 3.02
CA ALA A 39 -16.09 8.26 2.44
C ALA A 39 -14.70 8.81 2.82
N GLU A 40 -14.30 8.68 4.09
CA GLU A 40 -12.98 9.12 4.55
C GLU A 40 -11.85 8.27 3.95
N MET A 41 -12.02 6.94 3.92
CA MET A 41 -11.05 6.02 3.30
C MET A 41 -10.90 6.29 1.80
N THR A 42 -11.99 6.48 1.07
CA THR A 42 -11.92 6.78 -0.37
C THR A 42 -11.24 8.13 -0.63
N ALA A 43 -11.51 9.15 0.19
CA ALA A 43 -10.81 10.43 0.11
C ALA A 43 -9.30 10.28 0.38
N LYS A 44 -8.91 9.54 1.42
CA LYS A 44 -7.50 9.23 1.74
C LYS A 44 -6.82 8.44 0.63
N LEU A 45 -7.47 7.40 0.10
CA LEU A 45 -6.97 6.60 -1.01
C LEU A 45 -6.81 7.42 -2.28
N LYS A 46 -7.74 8.32 -2.58
CA LYS A 46 -7.65 9.23 -3.73
C LYS A 46 -6.47 10.20 -3.57
N ALA A 47 -6.31 10.78 -2.39
CA ALA A 47 -5.18 11.67 -2.10
C ALA A 47 -3.83 10.93 -2.21
N LEU A 48 -3.73 9.73 -1.65
CA LEU A 48 -2.55 8.86 -1.78
C LEU A 48 -2.33 8.42 -3.23
N GLY A 49 -3.38 8.12 -3.98
CA GLY A 49 -3.31 7.72 -5.38
C GLY A 49 -2.81 8.85 -6.29
N ILE A 50 -3.32 10.07 -6.08
CA ILE A 50 -2.85 11.27 -6.79
C ILE A 50 -1.41 11.58 -6.38
N GLY A 51 -1.10 11.59 -5.08
CA GLY A 51 0.25 11.86 -4.59
C GLY A 51 1.27 10.83 -5.08
N GLY A 52 0.96 9.55 -4.96
CA GLY A 52 1.79 8.45 -5.46
C GLY A 52 1.94 8.48 -6.98
N GLY A 53 0.86 8.79 -7.71
CA GLY A 53 0.88 8.97 -9.16
C GLY A 53 1.78 10.12 -9.61
N LEU A 54 1.71 11.27 -8.93
CA LEU A 54 2.57 12.43 -9.20
C LEU A 54 4.05 12.12 -8.90
N ILE A 55 4.34 11.44 -7.79
CA ILE A 55 5.71 11.01 -7.46
C ILE A 55 6.23 10.04 -8.52
N ALA A 56 5.43 9.06 -8.94
CA ALA A 56 5.81 8.13 -9.99
C ALA A 56 6.06 8.86 -11.32
N ALA A 57 5.19 9.79 -11.71
CA ALA A 57 5.37 10.60 -12.91
C ALA A 57 6.64 11.46 -12.83
N ALA A 58 6.90 12.10 -11.69
CA ALA A 58 8.13 12.87 -11.46
C ALA A 58 9.38 11.99 -11.56
N ALA A 59 9.35 10.76 -11.03
CA ALA A 59 10.45 9.81 -11.16
C ALA A 59 10.72 9.44 -12.63
N VAL A 60 9.68 9.24 -13.44
CA VAL A 60 9.81 8.99 -14.88
C VAL A 60 10.42 10.20 -15.59
N VAL A 61 9.94 11.41 -15.30
CA VAL A 61 10.50 12.64 -15.89
C VAL A 61 11.98 12.81 -15.52
N LEU A 62 12.34 12.60 -14.25
CA LEU A 62 13.74 12.66 -13.80
C LEU A 62 14.61 11.60 -14.49
N LEU A 63 14.08 10.40 -14.74
CA LEU A 63 14.80 9.38 -15.49
C LEU A 63 15.17 9.85 -16.91
N PHE A 64 14.23 10.47 -17.63
CA PHE A 64 14.51 11.07 -18.95
C PHE A 64 15.47 12.27 -18.85
N MET A 65 15.32 13.11 -17.83
CA MET A 65 16.20 14.26 -17.58
C MET A 65 17.66 13.84 -17.45
N VAL A 66 17.94 12.71 -16.78
CA VAL A 66 19.31 12.16 -16.71
C VAL A 66 19.85 11.88 -18.11
N GLY A 67 19.08 11.25 -19.01
CA GLY A 67 19.50 11.01 -20.40
C GLY A 67 19.82 12.28 -21.18
N VAL A 68 19.01 13.33 -21.01
CA VAL A 68 19.25 14.65 -21.61
C VAL A 68 20.54 15.28 -21.08
N LEU A 69 20.77 15.24 -19.77
CA LEU A 69 21.99 15.78 -19.15
C LEU A 69 23.24 15.02 -19.59
N LEU A 70 23.17 13.69 -19.72
CA LEU A 70 24.27 12.89 -20.22
C LEU A 70 24.59 13.23 -21.68
N THR A 71 23.56 13.38 -22.51
CA THR A 71 23.73 13.81 -23.91
C THR A 71 24.36 15.19 -23.98
N ALA A 72 23.90 16.14 -23.16
CA ALA A 72 24.47 17.48 -23.08
C ALA A 72 25.94 17.46 -22.63
N ALA A 73 26.30 16.63 -21.65
CA ALA A 73 27.68 16.46 -21.20
C ALA A 73 28.58 15.91 -22.32
N VAL A 74 28.12 14.90 -23.06
CA VAL A 74 28.85 14.36 -24.21
C VAL A 74 29.02 15.41 -25.29
N LEU A 75 27.96 16.15 -25.65
CA LEU A 75 28.03 17.22 -26.66
C LEU A 75 28.96 18.36 -26.23
N ALA A 76 28.93 18.76 -24.96
CA ALA A 76 29.82 19.79 -24.43
C ALA A 76 31.29 19.37 -24.51
N LEU A 77 31.61 18.13 -24.14
CA LEU A 77 32.98 17.59 -24.30
C LEU A 77 33.36 17.43 -25.77
N ALA A 78 32.41 17.09 -26.64
CA ALA A 78 32.65 16.96 -28.08
C ALA A 78 33.04 18.29 -28.76
N LEU A 79 32.88 19.44 -28.10
CA LEU A 79 33.39 20.72 -28.58
C LEU A 79 34.92 20.80 -28.57
N VAL A 80 35.59 20.00 -27.73
CA VAL A 80 37.05 20.05 -27.55
C VAL A 80 37.76 18.73 -27.89
N MET A 81 37.02 17.66 -28.20
CA MET A 81 37.56 16.35 -28.57
C MET A 81 36.58 15.54 -29.44
N PRO A 82 37.00 14.43 -30.08
CA PRO A 82 36.10 13.59 -30.86
C PRO A 82 34.92 13.06 -30.03
N GLY A 83 33.72 13.04 -30.62
CA GLY A 83 32.49 12.65 -29.92
C GLY A 83 32.52 11.23 -29.32
N TRP A 84 33.22 10.29 -29.96
CA TRP A 84 33.39 8.93 -29.43
C TRP A 84 34.23 8.92 -28.14
N ALA A 85 35.27 9.77 -28.05
CA ALA A 85 36.11 9.88 -26.87
C ALA A 85 35.37 10.55 -25.72
N ALA A 86 34.61 11.62 -26.02
CA ALA A 86 33.71 12.27 -25.07
C ALA A 86 32.69 11.28 -24.48
N ALA A 87 32.05 10.47 -25.32
CA ALA A 87 31.10 9.45 -24.88
C ALA A 87 31.75 8.40 -23.96
N LEU A 88 32.95 7.93 -24.28
CA LEU A 88 33.69 6.98 -23.44
C LEU A 88 34.07 7.56 -22.08
N ILE A 89 34.46 8.84 -22.01
CA ILE A 89 34.77 9.52 -20.75
C ILE A 89 33.52 9.59 -19.86
N VAL A 90 32.40 10.06 -20.41
CA VAL A 90 31.14 10.15 -19.65
C VAL A 90 30.66 8.76 -19.20
N ALA A 91 30.78 7.75 -20.06
CA ALA A 91 30.47 6.37 -19.70
C ALA A 91 31.37 5.84 -18.58
N GLY A 92 32.67 6.14 -18.62
CA GLY A 92 33.61 5.77 -17.56
C GLY A 92 33.26 6.39 -16.20
N VAL A 93 32.92 7.68 -16.19
CA VAL A 93 32.46 8.38 -14.98
C VAL A 93 31.19 7.73 -14.43
N LEU A 94 30.21 7.44 -15.29
CA LEU A 94 28.98 6.76 -14.89
C LEU A 94 29.22 5.36 -14.33
N LEU A 95 30.17 4.61 -14.89
CA LEU A 95 30.52 3.29 -14.40
C LEU A 95 31.08 3.36 -12.98
N ILE A 96 31.94 4.35 -12.69
CA ILE A 96 32.46 4.58 -11.33
C ILE A 96 31.31 4.91 -10.37
N VAL A 97 30.42 5.83 -10.74
CA VAL A 97 29.25 6.18 -9.91
C VAL A 97 28.36 4.96 -9.67
N ALA A 98 28.09 4.17 -10.70
CA ALA A 98 27.29 2.95 -10.61
C ALA A 98 27.94 1.91 -9.70
N ALA A 99 29.26 1.73 -9.76
CA ALA A 99 30.00 0.84 -8.88
C ALA A 99 29.88 1.28 -7.41
N ILE A 100 30.04 2.58 -7.12
CA ILE A 100 29.90 3.13 -5.76
C ILE A 100 28.47 2.95 -5.24
N LEU A 101 27.47 3.35 -6.02
CA LEU A 101 26.06 3.21 -5.63
C LEU A 101 25.67 1.73 -5.46
N GLY A 102 26.11 0.86 -6.37
CA GLY A 102 25.89 -0.58 -6.29
C GLY A 102 26.53 -1.18 -5.03
N TRP A 103 27.74 -0.74 -4.68
CA TRP A 103 28.41 -1.16 -3.44
C TRP A 103 27.67 -0.69 -2.19
N ILE A 104 27.24 0.57 -2.14
CA ILE A 104 26.43 1.10 -1.02
C ILE A 104 25.11 0.35 -0.92
N GLY A 105 24.42 0.12 -2.04
CA GLY A 105 23.17 -0.64 -2.08
C GLY A 105 23.36 -2.07 -1.58
N TYR A 106 24.40 -2.76 -2.06
CA TYR A 106 24.75 -4.11 -1.63
C TYR A 106 25.07 -4.19 -0.14
N THR A 107 25.87 -3.26 0.39
CA THR A 107 26.20 -3.22 1.82
C THR A 107 24.97 -2.95 2.69
N LYS A 108 24.10 -2.01 2.29
CA LYS A 108 22.84 -1.73 3.00
C LYS A 108 21.89 -2.92 2.98
N LEU A 109 21.76 -3.61 1.86
CA LEU A 109 20.94 -4.81 1.76
C LEU A 109 21.49 -5.95 2.62
N LYS A 110 22.82 -6.17 2.58
CA LYS A 110 23.50 -7.19 3.37
C LYS A 110 23.40 -6.93 4.88
N SER A 111 23.43 -5.66 5.31
CA SER A 111 23.30 -5.29 6.73
C SER A 111 21.85 -5.17 7.21
N GLY A 112 20.91 -4.91 6.30
CA GLY A 112 19.48 -4.72 6.61
C GLY A 112 18.66 -6.00 6.59
N ILE A 113 19.20 -7.11 6.06
CA ILE A 113 18.61 -8.44 6.22
C ILE A 113 19.12 -8.99 7.56
N PRO A 114 18.32 -9.02 8.64
CA PRO A 114 18.69 -9.76 9.84
C PRO A 114 19.04 -11.20 9.40
N PRO A 115 20.08 -11.84 9.97
CA PRO A 115 20.38 -13.23 9.65
C PRO A 115 19.08 -14.00 9.81
N MET A 116 18.55 -14.53 8.70
CA MET A 116 17.29 -15.28 8.73
C MET A 116 17.44 -16.33 9.83
N PRO A 117 16.61 -16.32 10.89
CA PRO A 117 16.69 -17.36 11.90
C PRO A 117 16.53 -18.69 11.18
N GLU A 118 17.45 -19.64 11.38
CA GLU A 118 17.42 -20.95 10.72
C GLU A 118 16.05 -21.63 10.90
N ALA A 119 15.42 -21.39 12.06
CA ALA A 119 14.06 -21.81 12.40
C ALA A 119 12.98 -21.31 11.42
N THR A 120 13.13 -20.11 10.85
CA THR A 120 12.16 -19.51 9.91
C THR A 120 12.29 -20.12 8.51
N ILE A 121 13.49 -20.55 8.11
CA ILE A 121 13.69 -21.27 6.84
C ILE A 121 13.10 -22.68 6.96
N GLU A 122 13.26 -23.32 8.12
CA GLU A 122 12.71 -24.64 8.39
C GLU A 122 11.17 -24.62 8.46
N SER A 123 10.54 -23.59 9.04
CA SER A 123 9.08 -23.46 9.04
C SER A 123 8.51 -23.19 7.65
N VAL A 124 9.14 -22.32 6.85
CA VAL A 124 8.70 -22.04 5.48
C VAL A 124 8.88 -23.25 4.56
N LYS A 125 9.96 -24.03 4.71
CA LYS A 125 10.12 -25.30 3.98
C LYS A 125 9.02 -26.29 4.36
N ARG A 126 8.72 -26.42 5.66
CA ARG A 126 7.67 -27.29 6.16
C ARG A 126 6.29 -26.88 5.63
N ASP A 127 6.01 -25.58 5.58
CA ASP A 127 4.76 -25.05 5.05
C ASP A 127 4.65 -25.27 3.53
N VAL A 128 5.74 -25.12 2.78
CA VAL A 128 5.79 -25.42 1.34
C VAL A 128 5.64 -26.92 1.07
N ASP A 129 6.22 -27.78 1.90
CA ASP A 129 6.08 -29.24 1.79
C ASP A 129 4.65 -29.70 2.12
N VAL A 130 3.98 -29.06 3.10
CA VAL A 130 2.56 -29.29 3.41
C VAL A 130 1.65 -28.84 2.27
N VAL A 131 1.96 -27.71 1.63
CA VAL A 131 1.17 -27.19 0.49
C VAL A 131 1.44 -27.99 -0.80
N ARG A 132 2.65 -28.54 -0.98
CA ARG A 132 3.01 -29.40 -2.13
C ARG A 132 2.61 -30.87 -1.95
N GLY A 133 2.22 -31.30 -0.73
CA GLY A 133 1.90 -32.69 -0.40
C GLY A 133 0.47 -32.91 0.09
N ILE A 134 -0.45 -33.19 -0.83
CA ILE A 134 -1.81 -33.68 -0.52
C ILE A 134 -1.76 -35.15 -0.01
N ARG A 135 -2.17 -35.42 1.25
CA ARG A 135 -2.94 -36.61 1.80
C ARG A 135 -2.52 -37.03 3.22
N ARG A 136 -3.38 -37.42 4.17
CA ARG A 136 -4.85 -37.52 4.33
C ARG A 136 -5.21 -37.26 5.80
N PRO A 137 -6.43 -36.76 6.10
CA PRO A 137 -6.95 -36.62 7.45
C PRO A 137 -7.23 -37.98 8.11
N TRP A 138 -6.84 -38.09 9.38
CA TRP A 138 -7.40 -38.93 10.47
C TRP A 138 -7.88 -40.35 10.12
N SER A 139 -7.23 -41.35 10.73
CA SER A 139 -7.88 -42.63 11.03
C SER A 139 -7.40 -43.18 12.38
N SER A 140 -8.39 -43.36 13.26
CA SER A 140 -8.47 -44.06 14.56
C SER A 140 -7.54 -43.62 15.68
#